data_AF-A0AAU1PVT7-F1
#
_entry.id   AF-A0AAU1PVT7-F1
#
_cell.length_a   1.000
_cell.length_b   1.000
_cell.length_c   1.000
_cell.angle_alpha   90.00
_cell.angle_beta   90.00
_cell.angle_gamma   90.00
#
_symmetry.space_group_name_H-M   'P 1'
#
loop_
_entity.id
_entity.type
_entity.pdbx_description
1 polymer ?
#
loop_
_entity_poly.entity_id
_entity_poly.type
_entity_poly.pdbx_seq_one_letter_code
_entity_poly.pdbx_strand_id
1 'polypeptide(L)'
;MPYEWPPLVPGDPDEVARRVAAVLEEAWQRLADKQRAVIARFADNPRTPHTVATLEEFKQAIRAFRQRVDQEAQAFVQRQLPHLYEEGARAAAEALGMSFTWTTFHRDALQSLATDSYADFLRRSQEAERMANQFYRAAREAARREVPLLAAGNMTAKQAAKSLADRLAAGHKLTHVIYRNGARVPVRAWAEAATLTKSAVAYNAGTLNRTRQAGVSVVEVFDGFDCGWTSHQDPDKAARTLRTVEEAAEWPISHPRCRRAFGPRPDWTLA
;
A
#
# COMPACT_ATOMS: atom_id res chain seq x y z
N MET A 1 -25.57 5.16 -1.64
CA MET A 1 -24.79 4.77 -2.82
C MET A 1 -23.32 4.82 -2.44
N PRO A 2 -22.54 3.74 -2.63
CA PRO A 2 -21.10 3.83 -2.49
C PRO A 2 -20.56 4.89 -3.45
N TYR A 3 -19.68 5.79 -3.00
CA TYR A 3 -18.99 6.70 -3.91
C TYR A 3 -18.17 5.84 -4.90
N GLU A 4 -18.45 6.01 -6.18
CA GLU A 4 -17.70 5.37 -7.26
C GLU A 4 -16.56 6.31 -7.64
N TRP A 5 -15.34 5.83 -7.49
CA TRP A 5 -14.18 6.64 -7.79
C TRP A 5 -13.93 6.60 -9.30
N PRO A 6 -13.67 7.75 -9.95
CA PRO A 6 -13.30 7.74 -11.36
C PRO A 6 -12.00 6.96 -11.55
N PRO A 7 -11.72 6.44 -12.77
CA PRO A 7 -10.45 5.78 -13.08
C PRO A 7 -9.25 6.64 -12.65
N LEU A 8 -8.18 6.00 -12.16
CA LEU A 8 -6.97 6.70 -11.76
C LEU A 8 -6.41 7.49 -12.95
N VAL A 9 -6.30 8.81 -12.82
CA VAL A 9 -5.63 9.66 -13.81
C VAL A 9 -4.17 9.78 -13.38
N PRO A 10 -3.21 9.43 -14.23
CA PRO A 10 -1.81 9.59 -13.89
C PRO A 10 -1.42 11.07 -13.83
N GLY A 11 -0.46 11.42 -12.98
CA GLY A 11 -0.03 12.80 -12.78
C GLY A 11 0.82 12.96 -11.53
N ASP A 12 0.64 14.07 -10.81
CA ASP A 12 1.42 14.40 -9.62
C ASP A 12 1.39 13.26 -8.57
N PRO A 13 2.57 12.78 -8.10
CA PRO A 13 2.66 11.69 -7.12
C PRO A 13 1.91 11.95 -5.80
N ASP A 14 1.90 13.18 -5.30
CA ASP A 14 1.26 13.52 -4.03
C ASP A 14 -0.27 13.54 -4.17
N GLU A 15 -0.81 14.02 -5.31
CA GLU A 15 -2.23 13.90 -5.67
C GLU A 15 -2.66 12.44 -5.82
N VAL A 16 -1.91 11.65 -6.59
CA VAL A 16 -2.22 10.24 -6.79
C VAL A 16 -2.12 9.46 -5.48
N ALA A 17 -1.12 9.71 -4.65
CA ALA A 17 -0.99 9.10 -3.33
C ALA A 17 -2.16 9.42 -2.41
N ARG A 18 -2.62 10.69 -2.37
CA ARG A 18 -3.82 11.06 -1.62
C ARG A 18 -5.07 10.36 -2.13
N ARG A 19 -5.24 10.23 -3.45
CA ARG A 19 -6.36 9.49 -4.06
C ARG A 19 -6.32 8.01 -3.66
N VAL A 20 -5.21 7.32 -3.92
CA VAL A 20 -5.02 5.90 -3.60
C VAL A 20 -5.31 5.67 -2.12
N ALA A 21 -4.78 6.54 -1.24
CA ALA A 21 -5.01 6.41 0.18
C ALA A 21 -6.46 6.62 0.60
N ALA A 22 -7.16 7.59 0.02
CA ALA A 22 -8.58 7.82 0.30
C ALA A 22 -9.44 6.63 -0.16
N VAL A 23 -9.13 6.05 -1.33
CA VAL A 23 -9.78 4.84 -1.86
C VAL A 23 -9.62 3.66 -0.90
N LEU A 24 -8.38 3.41 -0.45
CA LEU A 24 -8.07 2.28 0.42
C LEU A 24 -8.61 2.48 1.84
N GLU A 25 -8.54 3.70 2.36
CA GLU A 25 -9.13 4.09 3.65
C GLU A 25 -10.65 3.88 3.64
N GLU A 26 -11.35 4.32 2.59
CA GLU A 26 -12.79 4.12 2.46
C GLU A 26 -13.15 2.62 2.41
N ALA A 27 -12.45 1.83 1.59
CA ALA A 27 -12.68 0.40 1.49
C ALA A 27 -12.49 -0.30 2.86
N TRP A 28 -11.46 0.12 3.60
CA TRP A 28 -11.17 -0.41 4.93
C TRP A 28 -12.22 0.01 5.96
N GLN A 29 -12.65 1.28 5.94
CA GLN A 29 -13.68 1.79 6.84
C GLN A 29 -14.99 1.04 6.64
N ARG A 30 -15.40 0.77 5.39
CA ARG A 30 -16.58 -0.04 5.08
C ARG A 30 -16.48 -1.45 5.66
N LEU A 31 -15.31 -2.09 5.56
CA LEU A 31 -15.08 -3.41 6.15
C LEU A 31 -15.17 -3.36 7.69
N ALA A 32 -14.56 -2.36 8.32
CA ALA A 32 -14.62 -2.14 9.75
C ALA A 32 -16.05 -1.83 10.23
N ASP A 33 -16.84 -1.07 9.47
CA ASP A 33 -18.24 -0.77 9.77
C ASP A 33 -19.10 -2.04 9.76
N LYS A 34 -18.89 -2.92 8.77
CA LYS A 34 -19.57 -4.20 8.71
C LYS A 34 -19.16 -5.13 9.85
N GLN A 35 -17.90 -5.09 10.29
CA GLN A 35 -17.48 -5.78 11.51
C GLN A 35 -18.22 -5.25 12.75
N ARG A 36 -18.29 -3.92 12.92
CA ARG A 36 -19.02 -3.28 14.03
C ARG A 36 -20.50 -3.65 14.02
N ALA A 37 -21.13 -3.72 12.84
CA ALA A 37 -22.51 -4.15 12.69
C ALA A 37 -22.72 -5.61 13.14
N VAL A 38 -21.80 -6.52 12.78
CA VAL A 38 -21.81 -7.90 13.30
C VAL A 38 -21.73 -7.90 14.82
N ILE A 39 -20.75 -7.20 15.41
CA ILE A 39 -20.55 -7.17 16.87
C ILE A 39 -21.79 -6.62 17.60
N ALA A 40 -22.35 -5.50 17.13
CA ALA A 40 -23.55 -4.91 17.70
C ALA A 40 -24.74 -5.89 17.63
N ARG A 41 -24.92 -6.56 16.47
CA ARG A 41 -26.01 -7.52 16.31
C ARG A 41 -25.87 -8.74 17.22
N PHE A 42 -24.64 -9.20 17.46
CA PHE A 42 -24.35 -10.25 18.42
C PHE A 42 -24.71 -9.85 19.85
N ALA A 43 -24.43 -8.59 20.24
CA ALA A 43 -24.78 -8.10 21.57
C ALA A 43 -26.30 -8.01 21.80
N ASP A 44 -27.07 -7.70 20.76
CA ASP A 44 -28.53 -7.53 20.84
C ASP A 44 -29.28 -8.87 20.85
N ASN A 45 -29.09 -9.72 19.83
CA ASN A 45 -29.74 -11.02 19.75
C ASN A 45 -29.01 -11.98 18.80
N PRO A 46 -28.15 -12.86 19.34
CA PRO A 46 -27.30 -13.73 18.51
C PRO A 46 -28.06 -14.88 17.81
N ARG A 47 -29.30 -15.20 18.22
CA ARG A 47 -30.06 -16.35 17.69
C ARG A 47 -30.96 -16.02 16.49
N THR A 48 -30.86 -14.82 15.92
CA THR A 48 -31.77 -14.41 14.85
C THR A 48 -31.27 -14.80 13.47
N PRO A 49 -32.15 -15.15 12.50
CA PRO A 49 -31.79 -15.24 11.08
C PRO A 49 -31.04 -13.99 10.57
N HIS A 50 -31.32 -12.83 11.18
CA HIS A 50 -30.59 -11.58 10.95
C HIS A 50 -29.09 -11.65 11.28
N THR A 51 -28.66 -12.39 12.30
CA THR A 51 -27.23 -12.57 12.62
C THR A 51 -26.51 -13.33 11.51
N VAL A 52 -27.16 -14.35 10.95
CA VAL A 52 -26.62 -15.10 9.79
C VAL A 52 -26.55 -14.20 8.56
N ALA A 53 -27.60 -13.42 8.29
CA ALA A 53 -27.61 -12.44 7.20
C ALA A 53 -26.46 -11.42 7.34
N THR A 54 -26.26 -10.87 8.55
CA THR A 54 -25.18 -9.91 8.84
C THR A 54 -23.79 -10.52 8.63
N LEU A 55 -23.61 -11.81 8.96
CA LEU A 55 -22.35 -12.53 8.72
C LEU A 55 -22.08 -12.75 7.22
N GLU A 56 -23.11 -13.07 6.43
CA GLU A 56 -22.95 -13.18 4.97
C GLU A 56 -22.67 -11.80 4.33
N GLU A 57 -23.30 -10.73 4.80
CA GLU A 57 -22.95 -9.37 4.40
C GLU A 57 -21.50 -9.03 4.73
N PHE A 58 -21.00 -9.42 5.91
CA PHE A 58 -19.60 -9.20 6.27
C PHE A 58 -18.64 -9.98 5.36
N LYS A 59 -18.97 -11.23 5.02
CA LYS A 59 -18.21 -12.02 4.05
C LYS A 59 -18.21 -11.38 2.66
N GLN A 60 -19.33 -10.81 2.22
CA GLN A 60 -19.38 -10.02 0.98
C GLN A 60 -18.50 -8.77 1.09
N ALA A 61 -18.48 -8.10 2.24
CA ALA A 61 -17.61 -6.94 2.47
C ALA A 61 -16.11 -7.29 2.40
N ILE A 62 -15.69 -8.48 2.87
CA ILE A 62 -14.31 -8.97 2.69
C ILE A 62 -13.97 -9.09 1.19
N ARG A 63 -14.87 -9.67 0.39
CA ARG A 63 -14.66 -9.83 -1.05
C ARG A 63 -14.60 -8.47 -1.76
N ALA A 64 -15.51 -7.57 -1.43
CA ALA A 64 -15.55 -6.22 -1.98
C ALA A 64 -14.29 -5.43 -1.63
N PHE A 65 -13.78 -5.55 -0.40
CA PHE A 65 -12.52 -4.95 0.01
C PHE A 65 -11.36 -5.47 -0.87
N ARG A 66 -11.23 -6.78 -1.03
CA ARG A 66 -10.18 -7.38 -1.87
C ARG A 66 -10.26 -6.89 -3.31
N GLN A 67 -11.44 -6.93 -3.92
CA GLN A 67 -11.65 -6.46 -5.28
C GLN A 67 -11.25 -4.99 -5.43
N ARG A 68 -11.58 -4.17 -4.42
CA ARG A 68 -11.26 -2.75 -4.48
C ARG A 68 -9.77 -2.46 -4.39
N VAL A 69 -9.05 -3.16 -3.50
CA VAL A 69 -7.58 -3.03 -3.43
C VAL A 69 -6.95 -3.48 -4.73
N ASP A 70 -7.40 -4.62 -5.28
CA ASP A 70 -6.89 -5.18 -6.52
C ASP A 70 -7.03 -4.21 -7.70
N GLN A 71 -8.24 -3.66 -7.90
CA GLN A 71 -8.50 -2.66 -8.93
C GLN A 71 -7.62 -1.41 -8.79
N GLU A 72 -7.46 -0.92 -7.57
CA GLU A 72 -6.67 0.29 -7.31
C GLU A 72 -5.17 0.04 -7.53
N ALA A 73 -4.66 -1.12 -7.09
CA ALA A 73 -3.27 -1.52 -7.31
C ALA A 73 -2.99 -1.73 -8.81
N GLN A 74 -3.90 -2.38 -9.54
CA GLN A 74 -3.80 -2.54 -10.99
C GLN A 74 -3.79 -1.19 -11.71
N ALA A 75 -4.71 -0.29 -11.36
CA ALA A 75 -4.76 1.03 -11.96
C ALA A 75 -3.47 1.83 -11.71
N PHE A 76 -2.90 1.75 -10.51
CA PHE A 76 -1.63 2.39 -10.20
C PHE A 76 -0.49 1.82 -11.05
N VAL A 77 -0.31 0.49 -11.10
CA VAL A 77 0.81 -0.11 -11.84
C VAL A 77 0.67 -0.03 -13.36
N GLN A 78 -0.55 0.03 -13.89
CA GLN A 78 -0.81 0.12 -15.33
C GLN A 78 -0.79 1.57 -15.86
N ARG A 79 -1.01 2.57 -15.00
CA ARG A 79 -1.19 3.97 -15.43
C ARG A 79 -0.18 4.91 -14.82
N GLN A 80 -0.06 4.94 -13.50
CA GLN A 80 0.83 5.87 -12.80
C GLN A 80 2.30 5.47 -12.92
N LEU A 81 2.61 4.19 -12.72
CA LEU A 81 3.98 3.71 -12.76
C LEU A 81 4.67 3.96 -14.12
N PRO A 82 4.04 3.63 -15.27
CA PRO A 82 4.60 3.93 -16.59
C PRO A 82 4.78 5.43 -16.83
N HIS A 83 3.83 6.24 -16.37
CA HIS A 83 3.88 7.70 -16.47
C HIS A 83 5.11 8.26 -15.75
N LEU A 84 5.31 7.92 -14.48
CA LEU A 84 6.45 8.41 -13.70
C LEU A 84 7.79 7.91 -14.21
N TYR A 85 7.84 6.64 -14.65
CA TYR A 85 9.02 6.09 -15.29
C TYR A 85 9.40 6.90 -16.53
N GLU A 86 8.42 7.21 -17.38
CA GLU A 86 8.63 8.04 -18.56
C GLU A 86 9.03 9.47 -18.21
N GLU A 87 8.45 10.08 -17.18
CA GLU A 87 8.86 11.42 -16.73
C GLU A 87 10.33 11.45 -16.31
N GLY A 88 10.79 10.49 -15.50
CA GLY A 88 12.20 10.42 -15.12
C GLY A 88 13.12 10.17 -16.32
N ALA A 89 12.71 9.27 -17.22
CA ALA A 89 13.48 8.98 -18.44
C ALA A 89 13.56 10.19 -19.38
N ARG A 90 12.47 10.97 -19.51
CA ARG A 90 12.43 12.22 -20.28
C ARG A 90 13.31 13.29 -19.65
N ALA A 91 13.24 13.48 -18.34
CA ALA A 91 14.09 14.43 -17.62
C ALA A 91 15.59 14.12 -17.82
N ALA A 92 15.97 12.84 -17.72
CA ALA A 92 17.35 12.42 -18.01
C ALA A 92 17.74 12.64 -19.48
N ALA A 93 16.83 12.36 -20.43
CA ALA A 93 17.10 12.58 -21.85
C ALA A 93 17.30 14.08 -22.15
N GLU A 94 16.45 14.94 -21.60
CA GLU A 94 16.55 16.40 -21.74
C GLU A 94 17.87 16.94 -21.20
N ALA A 95 18.28 16.50 -19.99
CA ALA A 95 19.57 16.86 -19.40
C ALA A 95 20.77 16.44 -20.27
N LEU A 96 20.60 15.43 -21.12
CA LEU A 96 21.61 14.94 -22.07
C LEU A 96 21.46 15.53 -23.48
N GLY A 97 20.51 16.43 -23.71
CA GLY A 97 20.23 16.99 -25.04
C GLY A 97 19.63 15.97 -26.02
N MET A 98 18.92 14.96 -25.53
CA MET A 98 18.34 13.86 -26.29
C MET A 98 16.82 13.79 -26.12
N SER A 99 16.15 13.07 -27.02
CA SER A 99 14.74 12.69 -26.86
C SER A 99 14.60 11.30 -26.25
N PHE A 100 13.62 11.11 -25.36
CA PHE A 100 13.28 9.79 -24.85
C PHE A 100 12.41 9.01 -25.85
N THR A 101 12.75 7.74 -26.06
CA THR A 101 11.94 6.78 -26.83
C THR A 101 11.88 5.46 -26.09
N TRP A 102 10.68 4.87 -26.01
CA TRP A 102 10.47 3.57 -25.41
C TRP A 102 11.23 2.47 -26.16
N THR A 103 12.07 1.73 -25.44
CA THR A 103 12.79 0.56 -25.94
C THR A 103 12.35 -0.69 -25.19
N THR A 104 12.77 -1.87 -25.67
CA THR A 104 12.50 -3.13 -24.97
C THR A 104 13.13 -3.13 -23.57
N PHE A 105 14.34 -2.57 -23.43
CA PHE A 105 14.99 -2.39 -22.14
C PHE A 105 14.12 -1.63 -21.11
N HIS A 106 13.48 -0.54 -21.54
CA HIS A 106 12.57 0.23 -20.66
C HIS A 106 11.31 -0.56 -20.31
N ARG A 107 10.74 -1.30 -21.27
CA ARG A 107 9.54 -2.12 -21.05
C ARG A 107 9.81 -3.25 -20.06
N ASP A 108 10.95 -3.92 -20.16
CA ASP A 108 11.33 -5.02 -19.27
C ASP A 108 11.56 -4.52 -17.84
N ALA A 109 12.25 -3.38 -17.69
CA ALA A 109 12.46 -2.75 -16.39
C ALA A 109 11.13 -2.33 -15.75
N LEU A 110 10.24 -1.70 -16.52
CA LEU A 110 8.92 -1.30 -16.04
C LEU A 110 8.06 -2.51 -15.64
N GLN A 111 8.12 -3.62 -16.37
CA GLN A 111 7.40 -4.84 -16.03
C GLN A 111 7.84 -5.42 -14.67
N SER A 112 9.15 -5.39 -14.39
CA SER A 112 9.70 -5.81 -13.08
C SER A 112 9.22 -4.90 -11.94
N LEU A 113 9.28 -3.57 -12.15
CA LEU A 113 8.77 -2.57 -11.19
C LEU A 113 7.27 -2.71 -10.94
N ALA A 114 6.47 -2.94 -11.98
CA ALA A 114 5.03 -3.15 -11.87
C ALA A 114 4.72 -4.40 -11.04
N THR A 115 5.45 -5.49 -11.27
CA THR A 115 5.28 -6.75 -10.54
C THR A 115 5.59 -6.59 -9.06
N ASP A 116 6.70 -5.95 -8.71
CA ASP A 116 7.06 -5.70 -7.31
C ASP A 116 6.09 -4.72 -6.61
N SER A 117 5.73 -3.63 -7.31
CA SER A 117 4.78 -2.63 -6.78
C SER A 117 3.42 -3.23 -6.50
N TYR A 118 2.90 -4.02 -7.43
CA TYR A 118 1.62 -4.73 -7.27
C TYR A 118 1.67 -5.73 -6.10
N ALA A 119 2.74 -6.51 -6.00
CA ALA A 119 2.92 -7.46 -4.90
C ALA A 119 2.96 -6.75 -3.53
N ASP A 120 3.56 -5.56 -3.44
CA ASP A 120 3.62 -4.82 -2.17
C ASP A 120 2.25 -4.32 -1.69
N PHE A 121 1.44 -3.77 -2.59
CA PHE A 121 0.05 -3.40 -2.27
C PHE A 121 -0.76 -4.62 -1.82
N LEU A 122 -0.63 -5.76 -2.52
CA LEU A 122 -1.38 -6.96 -2.19
C LEU A 122 -0.97 -7.60 -0.87
N ARG A 123 0.33 -7.67 -0.54
CA ARG A 123 0.80 -8.31 0.70
C ARG A 123 0.13 -7.69 1.93
N ARG A 124 -0.07 -6.38 1.93
CA ARG A 124 -0.61 -5.63 3.06
C ARG A 124 -2.13 -5.74 3.15
N SER A 125 -2.84 -5.77 2.02
CA SER A 125 -4.28 -6.04 2.03
C SER A 125 -4.61 -7.48 2.38
N GLN A 126 -3.76 -8.45 2.01
CA GLN A 126 -3.92 -9.85 2.39
C GLN A 126 -3.87 -10.04 3.91
N GLU A 127 -3.08 -9.25 4.63
CA GLU A 127 -3.07 -9.27 6.09
C GLU A 127 -4.41 -8.79 6.67
N ALA A 128 -4.97 -7.72 6.11
CA ALA A 128 -6.30 -7.22 6.48
C ALA A 128 -7.39 -8.27 6.23
N GLU A 129 -7.37 -8.89 5.05
CA GLU A 129 -8.27 -9.97 4.68
C GLU A 129 -8.12 -11.17 5.64
N ARG A 130 -6.90 -11.52 6.02
CA ARG A 130 -6.63 -12.59 7.00
C ARG A 130 -7.25 -12.26 8.36
N MET A 131 -7.06 -11.05 8.88
CA MET A 131 -7.66 -10.61 10.15
C MET A 131 -9.19 -10.63 10.09
N ALA A 132 -9.78 -10.14 9.00
CA ALA A 132 -11.22 -10.14 8.80
C ALA A 132 -11.80 -11.56 8.70
N ASN A 133 -11.11 -12.46 7.99
CA ASN A 133 -11.51 -13.87 7.92
C ASN A 133 -11.40 -14.59 9.27
N GLN A 134 -10.41 -14.26 10.10
CA GLN A 134 -10.31 -14.78 11.47
C GLN A 134 -11.50 -14.33 12.31
N PHE A 135 -11.86 -13.04 12.26
CA PHE A 135 -13.07 -12.55 12.91
C PHE A 135 -14.33 -13.28 12.42
N TYR A 136 -14.51 -13.41 11.11
CA TYR A 136 -15.66 -14.10 10.53
C TYR A 136 -15.78 -15.54 11.05
N ARG A 137 -14.67 -16.29 11.12
CA ARG A 137 -14.64 -17.66 11.66
C ARG A 137 -15.02 -17.68 13.14
N ALA A 138 -14.43 -16.79 13.95
CA ALA A 138 -14.72 -16.70 15.38
C ALA A 138 -16.19 -16.33 15.65
N ALA A 139 -16.72 -15.34 14.94
CA ALA A 139 -18.13 -14.94 15.06
C ALA A 139 -19.08 -16.07 14.65
N ARG A 140 -18.79 -16.76 13.53
CA ARG A 140 -19.60 -17.89 13.07
C ARG A 140 -19.56 -19.07 14.04
N GLU A 141 -18.41 -19.37 14.63
CA GLU A 141 -18.27 -20.40 15.65
C GLU A 141 -19.09 -20.05 16.90
N ALA A 142 -18.98 -18.80 17.38
CA ALA A 142 -19.69 -18.35 18.56
C ALA A 142 -21.22 -18.36 18.36
N ALA A 143 -21.70 -18.03 17.16
CA ALA A 143 -23.12 -18.16 16.78
C ALA A 143 -23.63 -19.60 16.92
N ARG A 144 -22.78 -20.59 16.60
CA ARG A 144 -23.12 -22.02 16.58
C ARG A 144 -22.98 -22.70 17.95
N ARG A 145 -21.90 -22.41 18.68
CA ARG A 145 -21.46 -23.20 19.84
C ARG A 145 -21.72 -22.53 21.19
N GLU A 146 -21.44 -21.25 21.33
CA GLU A 146 -21.41 -20.60 22.66
C GLU A 146 -22.77 -20.06 23.09
N VAL A 147 -23.60 -19.61 22.15
CA VAL A 147 -24.91 -19.03 22.45
C VAL A 147 -25.90 -20.04 23.05
N PRO A 148 -25.93 -21.34 22.68
CA PRO A 148 -26.72 -22.36 23.39
C PRO A 148 -26.20 -22.68 24.80
N LEU A 149 -24.87 -22.66 25.01
CA LEU A 149 -24.21 -23.08 26.26
C LEU A 149 -24.12 -21.98 27.32
N LEU A 150 -24.07 -20.71 26.93
CA LEU A 150 -23.95 -19.58 27.86
C LEU A 150 -25.22 -19.30 28.68
N ALA A 151 -26.33 -20.01 28.42
CA ALA A 151 -27.51 -20.03 29.29
C ALA A 151 -27.37 -21.03 30.46
N ALA A 152 -26.27 -21.79 30.55
CA ALA A 152 -26.05 -22.85 31.55
C ALA A 152 -25.38 -22.35 32.85
N GLY A 153 -25.63 -21.11 33.27
CA GLY A 153 -25.15 -20.55 34.54
C GLY A 153 -25.99 -19.34 34.94
N ASN A 154 -25.73 -18.76 36.13
CA ASN A 154 -26.44 -17.59 36.68
C ASN A 154 -26.34 -16.28 35.85
N MET A 155 -25.98 -16.37 34.57
CA MET A 155 -25.94 -15.25 33.63
C MET A 155 -27.13 -15.30 32.68
N THR A 156 -27.70 -14.14 32.40
CA THR A 156 -28.73 -14.02 31.36
C THR A 156 -28.11 -14.21 29.96
N ALA A 157 -28.91 -14.70 29.01
CA ALA A 157 -28.50 -14.82 27.61
C ALA A 157 -27.98 -13.48 27.01
N LYS A 158 -28.49 -12.35 27.49
CA LYS A 158 -28.05 -11.01 27.07
C LYS A 158 -26.65 -10.65 27.60
N GLN A 159 -26.35 -10.97 28.87
CA GLN A 159 -25.02 -10.74 29.44
C GLN A 159 -23.95 -11.62 28.77
N ALA A 160 -24.30 -12.88 28.51
CA ALA A 160 -23.49 -13.81 27.75
C ALA A 160 -23.16 -13.31 26.34
N ALA A 161 -24.19 -12.85 25.61
CA ALA A 161 -24.05 -12.30 24.27
C ALA A 161 -23.17 -11.04 24.25
N LYS A 162 -23.33 -10.15 25.23
CA LYS A 162 -22.49 -8.97 25.41
C LYS A 162 -21.02 -9.33 25.68
N SER A 163 -20.76 -10.26 26.60
CA SER A 163 -19.39 -10.69 26.91
C SER A 163 -18.67 -11.30 25.70
N LEU A 164 -19.39 -12.08 24.89
CA LEU A 164 -18.87 -12.59 23.61
C LEU A 164 -18.56 -11.44 22.63
N ALA A 165 -19.48 -10.49 22.46
CA ALA A 165 -19.26 -9.33 21.60
C ALA A 165 -18.03 -8.52 22.03
N ASP A 166 -17.84 -8.30 23.33
CA ASP A 166 -16.71 -7.59 23.90
C ASP A 166 -15.38 -8.35 23.64
N ARG A 167 -15.36 -9.69 23.76
CA ARG A 167 -14.19 -10.52 23.40
C ARG A 167 -13.86 -10.45 21.91
N LEU A 168 -14.86 -10.55 21.05
CA LEU A 168 -14.68 -10.45 19.59
C LEU A 168 -14.13 -9.08 19.18
N ALA A 169 -14.63 -8.00 19.80
CA ALA A 169 -14.14 -6.64 19.57
C ALA A 169 -12.69 -6.46 20.04
N ALA A 170 -12.33 -7.02 21.19
CA ALA A 170 -10.98 -6.93 21.74
C ALA A 170 -9.95 -7.72 20.91
N GLY A 171 -10.31 -8.93 20.45
CA GLY A 171 -9.41 -9.85 19.76
C GLY A 171 -9.21 -9.60 18.27
N HIS A 172 -10.09 -8.84 17.61
CA HIS A 172 -10.11 -8.73 16.14
C HIS A 172 -10.21 -7.29 15.62
N LYS A 173 -9.34 -6.39 16.06
CA LYS A 173 -9.39 -4.98 15.64
C LYS A 173 -8.96 -4.80 14.17
N LEU A 174 -9.86 -4.27 13.33
CA LEU A 174 -9.59 -3.92 11.93
C LEU A 174 -9.32 -2.41 11.74
N THR A 175 -8.49 -1.78 12.58
CA THR A 175 -8.29 -0.31 12.52
C THR A 175 -6.94 0.13 11.99
N HIS A 176 -5.96 -0.78 11.86
CA HIS A 176 -4.59 -0.44 11.51
C HIS A 176 -3.97 -1.54 10.63
N VAL A 177 -2.97 -1.14 9.84
CA VAL A 177 -2.02 -2.06 9.22
C VAL A 177 -0.92 -2.38 10.24
N ILE A 178 -0.54 -3.65 10.35
CA ILE A 178 0.51 -4.10 11.27
C ILE A 178 1.78 -4.35 10.45
N TYR A 179 2.87 -3.70 10.83
CA TYR A 179 4.17 -3.88 10.18
C TYR A 179 4.88 -5.10 10.78
N ARG A 180 5.92 -5.60 10.10
CA ARG A 180 6.69 -6.78 10.54
C ARG A 180 7.31 -6.58 11.93
N ASN A 181 7.65 -5.35 12.28
CA ASN A 181 8.17 -4.96 13.61
C ASN A 181 7.07 -4.73 14.67
N GLY A 182 5.81 -5.05 14.34
CA GLY A 182 4.67 -4.86 15.24
C GLY A 182 4.09 -3.44 15.28
N ALA A 183 4.67 -2.49 14.55
CA ALA A 183 4.15 -1.13 14.50
C ALA A 183 2.75 -1.10 13.87
N ARG A 184 1.85 -0.31 14.46
CA ARG A 184 0.46 -0.14 14.00
C ARG A 184 0.35 1.19 13.28
N VAL A 185 0.08 1.13 11.98
CA VAL A 185 0.05 2.30 11.10
C VAL A 185 -1.38 2.53 10.60
N PRO A 186 -1.89 3.77 10.63
CA PRO A 186 -3.16 4.10 9.99
C PRO A 186 -3.15 3.70 8.51
N VAL A 187 -4.25 3.16 8.01
CA VAL A 187 -4.37 2.65 6.63
C VAL A 187 -4.01 3.73 5.62
N ARG A 188 -4.52 4.94 5.81
CA ARG A 188 -4.19 6.10 4.98
C ARG A 188 -2.70 6.38 4.94
N ALA A 189 -2.05 6.47 6.10
CA ALA A 189 -0.62 6.77 6.19
C ALA A 189 0.24 5.70 5.49
N TRP A 190 -0.13 4.43 5.64
CA TRP A 190 0.50 3.33 4.91
C TRP A 190 0.31 3.46 3.39
N ALA A 191 -0.93 3.66 2.94
CA ALA A 191 -1.26 3.72 1.52
C ALA A 191 -0.57 4.90 0.81
N GLU A 192 -0.55 6.08 1.44
CA GLU A 192 0.19 7.24 0.93
C GLU A 192 1.69 6.94 0.86
N ALA A 193 2.26 6.38 1.93
CA ALA A 193 3.69 6.08 1.98
C ALA A 193 4.10 5.05 0.92
N ALA A 194 3.34 3.96 0.75
CA ALA A 194 3.59 2.95 -0.28
C ALA A 194 3.51 3.56 -1.69
N THR A 195 2.46 4.36 -1.96
CA THR A 195 2.26 4.99 -3.27
C THR A 195 3.41 5.94 -3.61
N LEU A 196 3.81 6.82 -2.68
CA LEU A 196 4.92 7.74 -2.88
C LEU A 196 6.26 7.02 -3.07
N THR A 197 6.50 5.97 -2.28
CA THR A 197 7.71 5.15 -2.37
C THR A 197 7.84 4.52 -3.76
N LYS A 198 6.79 3.85 -4.23
CA LYS A 198 6.81 3.22 -5.57
C LYS A 198 6.86 4.25 -6.70
N SER A 199 6.26 5.42 -6.48
CA SER A 199 6.35 6.55 -7.42
C SER A 199 7.77 7.06 -7.60
N ALA A 200 8.48 7.33 -6.49
CA ALA A 200 9.86 7.79 -6.53
C ALA A 200 10.81 6.74 -7.14
N VAL A 201 10.62 5.46 -6.80
CA VAL A 201 11.41 4.37 -7.38
C VAL A 201 11.17 4.27 -8.90
N ALA A 202 9.93 4.40 -9.37
CA ALA A 202 9.62 4.36 -10.79
C ALA A 202 10.28 5.53 -11.55
N TYR A 203 10.15 6.75 -11.03
CA TYR A 203 10.81 7.92 -11.60
C TYR A 203 12.33 7.73 -11.69
N ASN A 204 12.97 7.35 -10.58
CA ASN A 204 14.42 7.16 -10.53
C ASN A 204 14.90 6.02 -11.44
N ALA A 205 14.15 4.92 -11.53
CA ALA A 205 14.47 3.85 -12.46
C ALA A 205 14.41 4.31 -13.92
N GLY A 206 13.44 5.16 -14.28
CA GLY A 206 13.36 5.78 -15.60
C GLY A 206 14.59 6.62 -15.91
N THR A 207 14.92 7.54 -14.99
CA THR A 207 16.11 8.39 -15.05
C THR A 207 17.38 7.56 -15.25
N LEU A 208 17.66 6.63 -14.33
CA LEU A 208 18.90 5.84 -14.32
C LEU A 208 19.03 4.93 -15.54
N ASN A 209 17.92 4.32 -15.99
CA ASN A 209 17.93 3.48 -17.18
C ASN A 209 18.22 4.29 -18.44
N ARG A 210 17.66 5.49 -18.57
CA ARG A 210 17.99 6.37 -19.69
C ARG A 210 19.44 6.84 -19.64
N THR A 211 19.94 7.22 -18.46
CA THR A 211 21.36 7.58 -18.24
C THR A 211 22.28 6.46 -18.70
N ARG A 212 22.04 5.22 -18.24
CA ARG A 212 22.81 4.03 -18.62
C ARG A 212 22.81 3.80 -20.13
N GLN A 213 21.64 3.90 -20.76
CA GLN A 213 21.50 3.69 -22.19
C GLN A 213 22.21 4.78 -23.02
N ALA A 214 22.41 5.97 -22.46
CA ALA A 214 23.23 7.01 -23.07
C ALA A 214 24.76 6.79 -22.91
N GLY A 215 25.18 5.73 -22.22
CA GLY A 215 26.59 5.45 -21.93
C GLY A 215 27.18 6.30 -20.80
N VAL A 216 26.35 7.02 -20.05
CA VAL A 216 26.77 7.81 -18.89
C VAL A 216 26.78 6.90 -17.67
N SER A 217 27.88 6.89 -16.92
CA SER A 217 28.09 6.02 -15.76
C SER A 217 27.96 6.73 -14.42
N VAL A 218 27.93 8.06 -14.40
CA VAL A 218 27.89 8.87 -13.17
C VAL A 218 26.62 9.72 -13.13
N VAL A 219 26.03 9.81 -11.94
CA VAL A 219 24.90 10.70 -11.65
C VAL A 219 25.19 11.55 -10.42
N GLU A 220 24.64 12.76 -10.44
CA GLU A 220 24.52 13.58 -9.24
C GLU A 220 23.23 13.23 -8.50
N VAL A 221 23.31 13.19 -7.17
CA VAL A 221 22.17 12.88 -6.30
C VAL A 221 21.54 14.15 -5.77
N PHE A 222 20.25 14.36 -6.05
CA PHE A 222 19.44 15.44 -5.49
C PHE A 222 18.57 14.86 -4.39
N ASP A 223 18.80 15.25 -3.14
CA ASP A 223 18.06 14.75 -1.98
C ASP A 223 18.00 15.83 -0.88
N GLY A 224 17.25 15.58 0.19
CA GLY A 224 17.29 16.44 1.38
C GLY A 224 18.67 16.43 2.03
N PHE A 225 19.12 17.57 2.57
CA PHE A 225 20.47 17.75 3.13
C PHE A 225 20.83 16.67 4.18
N ASP A 226 19.88 16.29 5.03
CA ASP A 226 20.11 15.30 6.09
C ASP A 226 19.85 13.84 5.66
N CYS A 227 19.38 13.61 4.43
CA CYS A 227 19.05 12.25 3.97
C CYS A 227 20.31 11.44 3.72
N GLY A 228 20.42 10.30 4.41
CA GLY A 228 21.48 9.34 4.21
C GLY A 228 21.30 8.49 2.93
N TRP A 229 22.38 7.82 2.50
CA TRP A 229 22.46 7.07 1.26
C TRP A 229 21.59 5.80 1.27
N THR A 230 21.90 4.82 2.11
CA THR A 230 21.16 3.54 2.18
C THR A 230 19.92 3.61 3.09
N SER A 231 19.95 4.50 4.08
CA SER A 231 18.86 4.75 5.03
C SER A 231 18.84 6.22 5.43
N HIS A 232 17.74 6.71 6.00
CA HIS A 232 17.66 8.13 6.42
C HIS A 232 18.77 8.51 7.40
N GLN A 233 19.10 7.61 8.34
CA GLN A 233 20.11 7.82 9.38
C GLN A 233 21.53 7.44 8.95
N ASP A 234 21.74 7.06 7.69
CA ASP A 234 23.08 6.73 7.19
C ASP A 234 24.02 7.94 7.39
N PRO A 235 25.23 7.73 7.98
CA PRO A 235 26.24 8.77 8.06
C PRO A 235 26.76 9.21 6.69
N ASP A 236 26.70 8.34 5.67
CA ASP A 236 26.97 8.71 4.28
C ASP A 236 25.78 9.52 3.74
N LYS A 237 25.95 10.84 3.58
CA LYS A 237 24.90 11.75 3.11
C LYS A 237 24.78 11.73 1.59
N ALA A 238 23.53 11.72 1.12
CA ALA A 238 23.24 11.53 -0.29
C ALA A 238 23.38 12.84 -1.10
N ALA A 239 22.87 13.94 -0.57
CA ALA A 239 22.68 15.18 -1.32
C ALA A 239 24.00 15.72 -1.91
N ARG A 240 23.95 16.09 -3.20
CA ARG A 240 25.07 16.67 -4.00
C ARG A 240 26.29 15.76 -4.13
N THR A 241 26.14 14.47 -3.88
CA THR A 241 27.21 13.49 -4.14
C THR A 241 27.14 12.99 -5.58
N LEU A 242 28.28 12.53 -6.09
CA LEU A 242 28.36 11.80 -7.36
C LEU A 242 28.38 10.30 -7.06
N ARG A 243 27.55 9.53 -7.76
CA ARG A 243 27.44 8.08 -7.59
C ARG A 243 27.46 7.40 -8.95
N THR A 244 27.88 6.13 -8.98
CA THR A 244 27.66 5.33 -10.18
C THR A 244 26.16 5.15 -10.43
N VAL A 245 25.80 4.98 -11.70
CA VAL A 245 24.43 4.62 -12.08
C VAL A 245 24.02 3.28 -11.44
N GLU A 246 24.96 2.37 -11.23
CA GLU A 246 24.76 1.07 -10.62
C GLU A 246 24.46 1.19 -9.12
N GLU A 247 25.25 1.96 -8.35
CA GLU A 247 24.98 2.22 -6.93
C GLU A 247 23.65 2.95 -6.74
N ALA A 248 23.36 3.93 -7.61
CA ALA A 248 22.10 4.66 -7.56
C ALA A 248 20.89 3.77 -7.88
N ALA A 249 21.06 2.76 -8.74
CA ALA A 249 20.01 1.78 -9.04
C ALA A 249 19.77 0.79 -7.89
N GLU A 250 20.81 0.49 -7.10
CA GLU A 250 20.67 -0.31 -5.87
C GLU A 250 19.94 0.48 -4.76
N TRP A 251 20.22 1.78 -4.65
CA TRP A 251 19.64 2.67 -3.62
C TRP A 251 18.84 3.84 -4.22
N PRO A 252 17.76 3.56 -4.97
CA PRO A 252 17.00 4.59 -5.67
C PRO A 252 16.28 5.56 -4.71
N ILE A 253 16.10 5.14 -3.45
CA ILE A 253 15.57 5.92 -2.32
C ILE A 253 16.20 5.40 -1.02
N SER A 254 16.15 6.17 0.06
CA SER A 254 16.66 5.74 1.39
C SER A 254 15.58 5.45 2.44
N HIS A 255 14.36 5.94 2.23
CA HIS A 255 13.25 5.74 3.18
C HIS A 255 11.88 5.98 2.51
N PRO A 256 10.76 5.59 3.17
CA PRO A 256 9.44 5.96 2.70
C PRO A 256 9.29 7.49 2.58
N ARG A 257 8.61 7.95 1.51
CA ARG A 257 8.43 9.38 1.17
C ARG A 257 9.74 10.15 0.90
N CYS A 258 10.83 9.44 0.58
CA CYS A 258 12.06 10.04 0.08
C CYS A 258 11.79 10.84 -1.20
N ARG A 259 12.44 11.99 -1.35
CA ARG A 259 12.35 12.89 -2.52
C ARG A 259 13.60 12.82 -3.40
N ARG A 260 14.43 11.79 -3.23
CA ARG A 260 15.64 11.59 -4.00
C ARG A 260 15.35 11.58 -5.49
N ALA A 261 16.17 12.29 -6.24
CA ALA A 261 16.25 12.27 -7.68
C ALA A 261 17.71 12.18 -8.14
N PHE A 262 17.92 11.84 -9.40
CA PHE A 262 19.25 11.72 -10.00
C PHE A 262 19.36 12.58 -11.26
N GLY A 263 20.56 13.14 -11.50
CA GLY A 263 20.89 13.89 -12.72
C GLY A 263 22.07 13.25 -13.45
N PRO A 264 21.98 12.96 -14.75
CA PRO A 264 23.12 12.49 -15.54
C PRO A 264 24.32 13.45 -15.47
N ARG A 265 25.55 12.92 -15.33
CA ARG A 265 26.80 13.69 -15.38
C ARG A 265 27.72 13.18 -16.48
N PRO A 266 27.45 13.48 -17.76
CA PRO A 266 28.28 13.04 -18.89
C PRO A 266 29.69 13.67 -18.88
N ASP A 267 29.88 14.73 -18.10
CA ASP A 267 31.14 15.43 -17.87
C ASP A 267 32.06 14.71 -16.86
N TRP A 268 31.59 13.62 -16.24
CA TRP A 268 32.35 12.84 -15.26
C TRP A 268 32.57 11.40 -15.71
N THR A 269 33.81 10.95 -15.54
CA THR A 269 34.18 9.54 -15.55
C THR A 269 34.87 9.23 -14.22
N LEU A 270 34.42 8.19 -13.52
CA LEU A 270 35.16 7.69 -12.35
C LEU A 270 36.48 7.11 -12.84
N ALA A 271 37.58 7.51 -12.19
CA ALA A 271 38.94 7.08 -12.49
C ALA A 271 39.17 5.60 -12.09
#